data_AF-A0A8J6R541-F1
#
_entry.id   AF-A0A8J6R541-F1
#
_cell.length_a   1.000
_cell.length_b   1.000
_cell.length_c   1.000
_cell.angle_alpha   90.00
_cell.angle_beta   90.00
_cell.angle_gamma   90.00
#
_symmetry.space_group_name_H-M   'P 1'
#
loop_
_entity.id
_entity.type
_entity.pdbx_description
1 polymer ?
#
loop_
_entity_poly.entity_id
_entity_poly.type
_entity_poly.pdbx_seq_one_letter_code
_entity_poly.pdbx_strand_id
1 'polypeptide(L)'
;MDFIDQLRAISDQIPKLRDQILGNEQATKSALIMPFMQALGYNVFNPGEVYPEFGADVPEVKGDKVDYAILQDGKPIILIECKSCGESLERPQHISQLFKYFNATAAKFSILTNGIIYRFYSDLERQNIMDAKPFLEFNMLNIQEAPLNELKKFSNSSFNPDELKNTAISLMYTREIKRIMAEQLVNPSPEFVKFFAAQIYKDRLKQSVVDMFADIVKSSLSEFIKERITGTLQTALKAEDVASTPSSASNGAPSDGIVTTEEELEGFLIVKAILSEVIEPKRVQLKDTKSYAGILLDGNTWKTICRLRFNSKQKYVSLFSEDKKEVSYPIDNLNGIYKLASELKNRVVRLDKGNVTTEIVATDDGGNEEVLV
;
A
#
# COMPACT_ATOMS: atom_id res chain seq x y z
N MET A 1 -15.22 9.14 -16.85
CA MET A 1 -14.22 9.09 -15.77
C MET A 1 -13.50 7.76 -15.91
N ASP A 2 -12.18 7.74 -15.81
CA ASP A 2 -11.43 6.47 -15.82
C ASP A 2 -11.79 5.64 -14.58
N PHE A 3 -11.70 4.32 -14.67
CA PHE A 3 -11.98 3.39 -13.58
C PHE A 3 -11.21 3.76 -12.29
N ILE A 4 -9.96 4.17 -12.47
CA ILE A 4 -9.06 4.55 -11.39
C ILE A 4 -9.58 5.81 -10.68
N ASP A 5 -10.03 6.79 -11.45
CA ASP A 5 -10.57 8.05 -10.89
C ASP A 5 -11.84 7.78 -10.08
N GLN A 6 -12.71 6.87 -10.55
CA GLN A 6 -13.92 6.47 -9.82
C GLN A 6 -13.57 5.80 -8.49
N LEU A 7 -12.61 4.87 -8.47
CA LEU A 7 -12.19 4.22 -7.23
C LEU A 7 -11.56 5.21 -6.25
N ARG A 8 -10.75 6.15 -6.73
CA ARG A 8 -10.18 7.22 -5.90
C ARG A 8 -11.26 8.13 -5.32
N ALA A 9 -12.24 8.52 -6.13
CA ALA A 9 -13.38 9.32 -5.66
C ALA A 9 -14.19 8.60 -4.58
N ILE A 10 -14.42 7.28 -4.71
CA ILE A 10 -15.06 6.47 -3.68
C ILE A 10 -14.18 6.43 -2.42
N SER A 11 -12.89 6.12 -2.57
CA SER A 11 -11.91 6.07 -1.47
C SER A 11 -11.91 7.36 -0.64
N ASP A 12 -11.90 8.52 -1.29
CA ASP A 12 -11.86 9.83 -0.62
C ASP A 12 -13.10 10.10 0.25
N GLN A 13 -14.23 9.47 -0.07
CA GLN A 13 -15.48 9.60 0.69
C GLN A 13 -15.58 8.62 1.85
N ILE A 14 -14.86 7.48 1.81
CA ILE A 14 -14.94 6.42 2.83
C ILE A 14 -14.77 6.95 4.25
N PRO A 15 -13.75 7.79 4.59
CA PRO A 15 -13.56 8.23 5.97
C PRO A 15 -14.78 8.97 6.54
N LYS A 16 -15.44 9.79 5.73
CA LYS A 16 -16.62 10.56 6.14
C LYS A 16 -17.86 9.67 6.26
N LEU A 17 -18.06 8.78 5.29
CA LEU A 17 -19.23 7.90 5.25
C LEU A 17 -19.16 6.84 6.36
N ARG A 18 -17.97 6.28 6.62
CA ARG A 18 -17.74 5.22 7.61
C ARG A 18 -18.30 5.58 8.98
N ASP A 19 -18.07 6.81 9.45
CA ASP A 19 -18.54 7.25 10.77
C ASP A 19 -20.08 7.33 10.85
N GLN A 20 -20.76 7.59 9.72
CA GLN A 20 -22.22 7.68 9.64
C GLN A 20 -22.90 6.32 9.53
N ILE A 21 -22.23 5.33 8.94
CA ILE A 21 -22.81 4.01 8.60
C ILE A 21 -22.28 2.86 9.48
N LEU A 22 -21.43 3.16 10.46
CA LEU A 22 -20.78 2.17 11.29
C LEU A 22 -21.79 1.24 11.98
N GLY A 23 -21.59 -0.07 11.86
CA GLY A 23 -22.50 -1.09 12.42
C GLY A 23 -23.77 -1.33 11.60
N ASN A 24 -23.99 -0.60 10.50
CA ASN A 24 -25.13 -0.79 9.60
C ASN A 24 -24.64 -1.42 8.28
N GLU A 25 -24.92 -2.71 8.11
CA GLU A 25 -24.54 -3.47 6.91
C GLU A 25 -25.28 -2.96 5.66
N GLN A 26 -26.57 -2.64 5.76
CA GLN A 26 -27.35 -2.15 4.62
C GLN A 26 -26.86 -0.78 4.13
N ALA A 27 -26.47 0.10 5.06
CA ALA A 27 -25.85 1.37 4.72
C ALA A 27 -24.44 1.18 4.13
N THR A 28 -23.69 0.15 4.57
CA THR A 28 -22.39 -0.21 3.97
C THR A 28 -22.57 -0.69 2.52
N LYS A 29 -23.57 -1.55 2.28
CA LYS A 29 -23.92 -2.04 0.96
C LYS A 29 -24.23 -0.87 0.00
N SER A 30 -25.09 0.05 0.39
CA SER A 30 -25.52 1.16 -0.48
C SER A 30 -24.46 2.25 -0.64
N ALA A 31 -23.74 2.62 0.43
CA ALA A 31 -22.83 3.75 0.40
C ALA A 31 -21.42 3.41 -0.11
N LEU A 32 -20.96 2.16 0.05
CA LEU A 32 -19.59 1.76 -0.29
C LEU A 32 -19.52 0.68 -1.37
N ILE A 33 -20.33 -0.37 -1.26
CA ILE A 33 -20.21 -1.58 -2.10
C ILE A 33 -20.90 -1.38 -3.46
N MET A 34 -22.11 -0.80 -3.50
CA MET A 34 -22.79 -0.49 -4.76
C MET A 34 -21.99 0.47 -5.65
N PRO A 35 -21.43 1.59 -5.14
CA PRO A 35 -20.56 2.45 -5.94
C PRO A 35 -19.33 1.72 -6.50
N PHE A 36 -18.76 0.78 -5.76
CA PHE A 36 -17.66 -0.04 -6.24
C PHE A 36 -18.07 -0.97 -7.40
N MET A 37 -19.22 -1.63 -7.29
CA MET A 37 -19.78 -2.44 -8.39
C MET A 37 -20.07 -1.58 -9.63
N GLN A 38 -20.60 -0.37 -9.44
CA GLN A 38 -20.80 0.60 -10.51
C GLN A 38 -19.48 1.03 -11.15
N ALA A 39 -18.43 1.24 -10.35
CA ALA A 39 -17.10 1.58 -10.87
C ALA A 39 -16.52 0.45 -11.73
N LEU A 40 -16.77 -0.81 -11.36
CA LEU A 40 -16.45 -1.97 -12.21
C LEU A 40 -17.31 -2.04 -13.49
N GLY A 41 -18.27 -1.13 -13.68
CA GLY A 41 -19.12 -1.07 -14.85
C GLY A 41 -20.35 -1.95 -14.78
N TYR A 42 -20.70 -2.48 -13.59
CA TYR A 42 -21.92 -3.25 -13.41
C TYR A 42 -23.12 -2.36 -13.07
N ASN A 43 -24.25 -2.57 -13.74
CA ASN A 43 -25.46 -1.82 -13.45
C ASN A 43 -26.19 -2.39 -12.22
N VAL A 44 -25.95 -1.79 -11.06
CA VAL A 44 -26.60 -2.16 -9.78
C VAL A 44 -28.11 -1.93 -9.75
N PHE A 45 -28.68 -1.21 -10.73
CA PHE A 45 -30.13 -1.00 -10.85
C PHE A 45 -30.79 -1.99 -11.82
N ASN A 46 -30.02 -2.87 -12.45
CA ASN A 46 -30.50 -3.91 -13.34
C ASN A 46 -30.39 -5.28 -12.63
N PRO A 47 -31.50 -5.87 -12.14
CA PRO A 47 -31.48 -7.19 -11.52
C PRO A 47 -31.01 -8.31 -12.44
N GLY A 48 -31.07 -8.12 -13.76
CA GLY A 48 -30.52 -9.07 -14.74
C GLY A 48 -28.99 -9.07 -14.80
N GLU A 49 -28.33 -8.13 -14.11
CA GLU A 49 -26.88 -7.97 -14.09
C GLU A 49 -26.33 -7.97 -12.66
N VAL A 50 -26.99 -7.30 -11.72
CA VAL A 50 -26.66 -7.36 -10.29
C VAL A 50 -27.92 -7.74 -9.53
N TYR A 51 -28.00 -8.99 -9.11
CA TYR A 51 -29.15 -9.57 -8.42
C TYR A 51 -28.94 -9.54 -6.90
N PRO A 52 -29.73 -8.77 -6.12
CA PRO A 52 -29.62 -8.75 -4.66
C PRO A 52 -30.27 -9.99 -4.03
N GLU A 53 -29.86 -10.34 -2.81
CA GLU A 53 -30.49 -11.39 -1.99
C GLU A 53 -30.62 -12.72 -2.78
N PHE A 54 -29.53 -13.12 -3.42
CA PHE A 54 -29.46 -14.27 -4.31
C PHE A 54 -29.50 -15.58 -3.52
N GLY A 55 -30.48 -16.43 -3.83
CA GLY A 55 -30.54 -17.78 -3.24
C GLY A 55 -31.85 -18.55 -3.44
N ALA A 56 -32.93 -17.88 -3.87
CA ALA A 56 -34.22 -18.54 -4.14
C ALA A 56 -34.14 -19.60 -5.27
N ASP A 57 -33.17 -19.45 -6.17
CA ASP A 57 -33.03 -20.27 -7.38
C ASP A 57 -31.98 -21.41 -7.24
N VAL A 58 -31.49 -21.69 -6.02
CA VAL A 58 -30.50 -22.75 -5.75
C VAL A 58 -31.12 -23.83 -4.85
N PRO A 59 -31.76 -24.87 -5.42
CA PRO A 59 -32.55 -25.85 -4.65
C PRO A 59 -31.75 -26.63 -3.61
N GLU A 60 -30.44 -26.76 -3.84
CA GLU A 60 -29.50 -27.53 -3.02
C GLU A 60 -29.08 -26.78 -1.75
N VAL A 61 -29.29 -25.47 -1.69
CA VAL A 61 -28.93 -24.61 -0.54
C VAL A 61 -30.20 -24.17 0.18
N LYS A 62 -30.46 -24.74 1.36
CA LYS A 62 -31.53 -24.28 2.26
C LYS A 62 -30.97 -23.28 3.27
N GLY A 63 -31.60 -22.10 3.38
CA GLY A 63 -31.28 -21.10 4.40
C GLY A 63 -31.00 -19.71 3.83
N ASP A 64 -30.08 -18.98 4.48
CA ASP A 64 -29.68 -17.61 4.14
C ASP A 64 -29.24 -17.44 2.69
N LYS A 65 -29.33 -16.23 2.17
CA LYS A 65 -28.99 -15.83 0.79
C LYS A 65 -27.62 -15.14 0.75
N VAL A 66 -27.01 -15.07 -0.42
CA VAL A 66 -25.85 -14.20 -0.67
C VAL A 66 -26.35 -12.79 -1.00
N ASP A 67 -25.66 -11.77 -0.52
CA ASP A 67 -26.11 -10.38 -0.66
C ASP A 67 -26.25 -9.91 -2.10
N TYR A 68 -25.28 -10.22 -2.97
CA TYR A 68 -25.37 -9.94 -4.40
C TYR A 68 -24.81 -11.08 -5.25
N ALA A 69 -25.38 -11.26 -6.43
CA ALA A 69 -24.79 -12.02 -7.52
C ALA A 69 -24.66 -11.12 -8.75
N ILE A 70 -23.48 -11.08 -9.34
CA ILE A 70 -23.29 -10.51 -10.68
C ILE A 70 -23.61 -11.60 -11.69
N LEU A 71 -24.49 -11.27 -12.63
CA LEU A 71 -25.00 -12.18 -13.64
C LEU A 71 -24.43 -11.83 -15.03
N GLN A 72 -24.10 -12.87 -15.79
CA GLN A 72 -23.80 -12.78 -17.21
C GLN A 72 -24.65 -13.83 -17.93
N ASP A 73 -25.42 -13.40 -18.93
CA ASP A 73 -26.38 -14.25 -19.64
C ASP A 73 -27.35 -15.00 -18.68
N GLY A 74 -27.78 -14.33 -17.61
CA GLY A 74 -28.67 -14.87 -16.59
C GLY A 74 -28.04 -15.89 -15.63
N LYS A 75 -26.72 -16.14 -15.73
CA LYS A 75 -25.98 -17.06 -14.85
C LYS A 75 -25.09 -16.29 -13.89
N PRO A 76 -25.00 -16.69 -12.61
CA PRO A 76 -24.10 -16.04 -11.67
C PRO A 76 -22.64 -16.31 -12.06
N ILE A 77 -21.86 -15.24 -12.20
CA ILE A 77 -20.42 -15.28 -12.48
C ILE A 77 -19.57 -14.90 -11.26
N ILE A 78 -20.08 -13.98 -10.44
CA ILE A 78 -19.44 -13.50 -9.20
C ILE A 78 -20.49 -13.46 -8.09
N LEU A 79 -20.20 -14.09 -6.95
CA LEU A 79 -21.01 -13.97 -5.74
C LEU A 79 -20.37 -12.98 -4.78
N ILE A 80 -21.16 -12.15 -4.11
CA ILE A 80 -20.65 -11.10 -3.22
C ILE A 80 -21.37 -11.14 -1.89
N GLU A 81 -20.60 -11.36 -0.82
CA GLU A 81 -21.06 -11.31 0.56
C GLU A 81 -20.49 -10.07 1.23
N CYS A 82 -21.36 -9.32 1.88
CA CYS A 82 -21.08 -8.03 2.45
C CYS A 82 -21.08 -8.12 3.98
N LYS A 83 -20.30 -7.26 4.61
CA LYS A 83 -20.30 -7.01 6.06
C LYS A 83 -20.31 -5.52 6.31
N SER A 84 -20.62 -5.12 7.55
CA SER A 84 -20.53 -3.71 7.92
C SER A 84 -19.07 -3.21 7.86
N CYS A 85 -18.85 -1.95 7.47
CA CYS A 85 -17.52 -1.35 7.29
C CYS A 85 -16.61 -1.30 8.53
N GLY A 86 -17.13 -1.64 9.71
CA GLY A 86 -16.36 -1.80 10.96
C GLY A 86 -15.99 -3.25 11.30
N GLU A 87 -16.53 -4.22 10.56
CA GLU A 87 -16.38 -5.64 10.87
C GLU A 87 -15.13 -6.24 10.21
N SER A 88 -14.44 -7.11 10.95
CA SER A 88 -13.30 -7.86 10.44
C SER A 88 -13.76 -9.01 9.55
N LEU A 89 -13.16 -9.12 8.37
CA LEU A 89 -13.43 -10.18 7.40
C LEU A 89 -12.71 -11.51 7.72
N GLU A 90 -11.97 -11.59 8.84
CA GLU A 90 -11.20 -12.78 9.22
C GLU A 90 -12.03 -13.85 9.91
N ARG A 91 -13.26 -13.55 10.35
CA ARG A 91 -14.10 -14.52 11.05
C ARG A 91 -14.50 -15.65 10.09
N PRO A 92 -14.16 -16.92 10.37
CA PRO A 92 -14.42 -18.03 9.44
C PRO A 92 -15.89 -18.19 9.04
N GLN A 93 -16.81 -17.81 9.93
CA GLN A 93 -18.26 -17.85 9.69
C GLN A 93 -18.70 -16.97 8.50
N HIS A 94 -17.99 -15.88 8.20
CA HIS A 94 -18.33 -15.01 7.06
C HIS A 94 -18.09 -15.66 5.70
N ILE A 95 -17.20 -16.65 5.63
CA ILE A 95 -16.91 -17.40 4.40
C ILE A 95 -17.93 -18.52 4.19
N SER A 96 -18.60 -18.98 5.25
CA SER A 96 -19.48 -20.16 5.19
C SER A 96 -20.66 -20.02 4.22
N GLN A 97 -21.26 -18.84 4.12
CA GLN A 97 -22.33 -18.56 3.16
C GLN A 97 -21.79 -18.54 1.72
N LEU A 98 -20.74 -17.76 1.45
CA LEU A 98 -20.06 -17.77 0.15
C LEU A 98 -19.66 -19.17 -0.30
N PHE A 99 -19.08 -19.98 0.60
CA PHE A 99 -18.62 -21.33 0.28
C PHE A 99 -19.79 -22.24 -0.16
N LYS A 100 -20.91 -22.21 0.57
CA LYS A 100 -22.10 -23.01 0.23
C LYS A 100 -22.65 -22.64 -1.14
N TYR A 101 -22.81 -21.35 -1.42
CA TYR A 101 -23.39 -20.88 -2.67
C TYR A 101 -22.43 -21.01 -3.85
N PHE A 102 -21.15 -20.76 -3.65
CA PHE A 102 -20.15 -20.95 -4.69
C PHE A 102 -20.15 -22.40 -5.18
N ASN A 103 -20.15 -23.37 -4.26
CA ASN A 103 -20.12 -24.79 -4.63
C ASN A 103 -21.43 -25.30 -5.25
N ALA A 104 -22.55 -24.59 -5.04
CA ALA A 104 -23.88 -24.95 -5.56
C ALA A 104 -24.29 -24.15 -6.81
N THR A 105 -23.41 -23.28 -7.33
CA THR A 105 -23.70 -22.43 -8.50
C THR A 105 -22.60 -22.56 -9.55
N ALA A 106 -22.84 -21.98 -10.73
CA ALA A 106 -21.85 -21.92 -11.80
C ALA A 106 -20.82 -20.78 -11.64
N ALA A 107 -20.89 -20.02 -10.54
CA ALA A 107 -20.02 -18.89 -10.29
C ALA A 107 -18.54 -19.31 -10.28
N LYS A 108 -17.68 -18.44 -10.80
CA LYS A 108 -16.22 -18.68 -10.89
C LYS A 108 -15.43 -17.88 -9.88
N PHE A 109 -16.05 -16.82 -9.34
CA PHE A 109 -15.45 -15.98 -8.32
C PHE A 109 -16.44 -15.68 -7.21
N SER A 110 -15.88 -15.42 -6.02
CA SER A 110 -16.59 -14.97 -4.83
C SER A 110 -15.85 -13.79 -4.23
N ILE A 111 -16.58 -12.82 -3.69
CA ILE A 111 -16.03 -11.63 -3.03
C ILE A 111 -16.62 -11.54 -1.63
N LEU A 112 -15.74 -11.47 -0.63
CA LEU A 112 -16.12 -11.07 0.73
C LEU A 112 -15.64 -9.64 0.96
N THR A 113 -16.53 -8.73 1.34
CA THR A 113 -16.19 -7.32 1.49
C THR A 113 -16.92 -6.62 2.63
N ASN A 114 -16.30 -5.58 3.18
CA ASN A 114 -16.95 -4.62 4.07
C ASN A 114 -17.01 -3.21 3.47
N GLY A 115 -16.86 -3.09 2.15
CA GLY A 115 -16.80 -1.83 1.42
C GLY A 115 -15.43 -1.15 1.45
N ILE A 116 -14.54 -1.53 2.37
CA ILE A 116 -13.17 -1.00 2.48
C ILE A 116 -12.16 -2.04 2.00
N ILE A 117 -12.28 -3.28 2.48
CA ILE A 117 -11.44 -4.41 2.08
C ILE A 117 -12.28 -5.35 1.22
N TYR A 118 -11.76 -5.73 0.06
CA TYR A 118 -12.35 -6.69 -0.86
C TYR A 118 -11.43 -7.90 -0.98
N ARG A 119 -11.92 -9.09 -0.61
CA ARG A 119 -11.20 -10.37 -0.70
C ARG A 119 -11.83 -11.23 -1.80
N PHE A 120 -11.04 -11.59 -2.80
CA PHE A 120 -11.49 -12.35 -3.97
C PHE A 120 -11.07 -13.82 -3.83
N TYR A 121 -12.01 -14.73 -4.06
CA TYR A 121 -11.87 -16.18 -3.97
C TYR A 121 -12.27 -16.84 -5.29
N SER A 122 -11.72 -18.01 -5.57
CA SER A 122 -12.04 -18.83 -6.74
C SER A 122 -11.82 -20.32 -6.37
N ASP A 123 -11.86 -21.20 -7.35
CA ASP A 123 -11.69 -22.65 -7.25
C ASP A 123 -10.36 -23.11 -7.87
N LEU A 124 -9.26 -22.53 -7.40
CA LEU A 124 -7.94 -22.72 -8.00
C LEU A 124 -7.34 -24.08 -7.61
N GLU A 125 -7.60 -24.55 -6.39
CA GLU A 125 -7.09 -25.84 -5.93
C GLU A 125 -7.93 -27.02 -6.43
N ARG A 126 -9.26 -26.90 -6.35
CA ARG A 126 -10.21 -27.95 -6.74
C ARG A 126 -11.39 -27.34 -7.45
N GLN A 127 -11.68 -27.84 -8.64
CA GLN A 127 -12.80 -27.35 -9.45
C GLN A 127 -14.12 -27.40 -8.69
N ASN A 128 -14.87 -26.29 -8.74
CA ASN A 128 -16.15 -26.07 -8.06
C ASN A 128 -16.09 -26.21 -6.52
N ILE A 129 -14.90 -26.10 -5.92
CA ILE A 129 -14.74 -25.97 -4.47
C ILE A 129 -14.00 -24.68 -4.20
N MET A 130 -14.65 -23.74 -3.53
CA MET A 130 -14.03 -22.45 -3.22
C MET A 130 -12.80 -22.62 -2.32
N ASP A 131 -11.71 -21.96 -2.67
CA ASP A 131 -10.47 -21.96 -1.89
C ASP A 131 -10.67 -21.29 -0.52
N ALA A 132 -9.95 -21.77 0.50
CA ALA A 132 -10.05 -21.24 1.86
C ALA A 132 -9.40 -19.85 2.03
N LYS A 133 -8.50 -19.47 1.11
CA LYS A 133 -7.76 -18.21 1.14
C LYS A 133 -8.07 -17.39 -0.11
N PRO A 134 -8.17 -16.06 -0.01
CA PRO A 134 -8.34 -15.23 -1.19
C PRO A 134 -7.06 -15.25 -2.05
N PHE A 135 -7.20 -15.13 -3.37
CA PHE A 135 -6.05 -14.97 -4.28
C PHE A 135 -5.70 -13.50 -4.50
N LEU A 136 -6.64 -12.58 -4.27
CA LEU A 136 -6.47 -11.14 -4.34
C LEU A 136 -7.16 -10.46 -3.15
N GLU A 137 -6.48 -9.49 -2.54
CA GLU A 137 -7.06 -8.58 -1.56
C GLU A 137 -6.82 -7.14 -2.03
N PHE A 138 -7.87 -6.33 -1.99
CA PHE A 138 -7.84 -4.92 -2.39
C PHE A 138 -8.34 -4.05 -1.26
N ASN A 139 -7.58 -3.01 -0.91
CA ASN A 139 -7.93 -2.07 0.15
C ASN A 139 -8.20 -0.69 -0.45
N MET A 140 -9.45 -0.22 -0.35
CA MET A 140 -9.87 1.08 -0.86
C MET A 140 -9.13 2.25 -0.21
N LEU A 141 -8.68 2.12 1.04
CA LEU A 141 -7.92 3.18 1.73
C LEU A 141 -6.42 3.17 1.40
N ASN A 142 -5.94 2.14 0.68
CA ASN A 142 -4.55 2.00 0.26
C ASN A 142 -4.48 1.41 -1.15
N ILE A 143 -4.88 2.20 -2.14
CA ILE A 143 -4.91 1.80 -3.53
C ILE A 143 -3.49 1.80 -4.10
N GLN A 144 -2.97 0.60 -4.37
CA GLN A 144 -1.69 0.39 -5.04
C GLN A 144 -1.89 0.09 -6.53
N GLU A 145 -0.93 0.44 -7.39
CA GLU A 145 -1.05 0.22 -8.84
C GLU A 145 -1.10 -1.26 -9.25
N ALA A 146 -0.31 -2.12 -8.60
CA ALA A 146 -0.23 -3.52 -9.01
C ALA A 146 -1.59 -4.26 -8.83
N PRO A 147 -2.25 -4.19 -7.66
CA PRO A 147 -3.60 -4.76 -7.47
C PRO A 147 -4.67 -4.13 -8.37
N LEU A 148 -4.51 -2.85 -8.73
CA LEU A 148 -5.48 -2.12 -9.57
C LEU A 148 -5.57 -2.69 -10.99
N ASN A 149 -4.44 -3.08 -11.56
CA ASN A 149 -4.39 -3.71 -12.89
C ASN A 149 -5.12 -5.06 -12.90
N GLU A 150 -5.00 -5.83 -11.82
CA GLU A 150 -5.72 -7.09 -11.69
C GLU A 150 -7.22 -6.86 -11.44
N LEU A 151 -7.55 -5.85 -10.64
CA LEU A 151 -8.94 -5.49 -10.37
C LEU A 151 -9.68 -5.03 -11.64
N LYS A 152 -9.01 -4.35 -12.57
CA LYS A 152 -9.60 -3.96 -13.87
C LYS A 152 -10.15 -5.15 -14.65
N LYS A 153 -9.57 -6.34 -14.51
CA LYS A 153 -10.05 -7.56 -15.19
C LYS A 153 -11.40 -8.05 -14.65
N PHE A 154 -11.82 -7.60 -13.46
CA PHE A 154 -13.15 -7.85 -12.91
C PHE A 154 -14.22 -6.87 -13.43
N SER A 155 -13.85 -5.87 -14.23
CA SER A 155 -14.80 -4.94 -14.83
C SER A 155 -15.67 -5.63 -15.88
N ASN A 156 -16.93 -5.20 -16.02
CA ASN A 156 -17.89 -5.79 -16.97
C ASN A 156 -17.30 -5.90 -18.39
N SER A 157 -16.65 -4.85 -18.89
CA SER A 157 -16.08 -4.82 -20.25
C SER A 157 -14.87 -5.73 -20.47
N SER A 158 -14.20 -6.17 -19.40
CA SER A 158 -12.97 -6.98 -19.47
C SER A 158 -13.13 -8.37 -18.85
N PHE A 159 -14.32 -8.70 -18.36
CA PHE A 159 -14.53 -9.91 -17.58
C PHE A 159 -14.45 -11.16 -18.48
N ASN A 160 -13.42 -11.96 -18.25
CA ASN A 160 -13.25 -13.27 -18.87
C ASN A 160 -12.88 -14.29 -17.79
N PRO A 161 -13.78 -15.24 -17.45
CA PRO A 161 -13.55 -16.20 -16.38
C PRO A 161 -12.28 -17.05 -16.54
N ASP A 162 -11.99 -17.49 -17.76
CA ASP A 162 -10.87 -18.39 -18.02
C ASP A 162 -9.53 -17.65 -17.90
N GLU A 163 -9.45 -16.43 -18.43
CA GLU A 163 -8.26 -15.58 -18.27
C GLU A 163 -8.05 -15.10 -16.83
N LEU A 164 -9.14 -14.76 -16.13
CA LEU A 164 -9.11 -14.38 -14.72
C LEU A 164 -8.66 -15.55 -13.84
N LYS A 165 -9.08 -16.79 -14.15
CA LYS A 165 -8.62 -17.97 -13.42
C LYS A 165 -7.12 -18.18 -13.58
N ASN A 166 -6.58 -18.05 -14.79
CA ASN A 166 -5.13 -18.12 -15.02
C ASN A 166 -4.38 -16.99 -14.30
N THR A 167 -4.94 -15.78 -14.31
CA THR A 167 -4.42 -14.64 -13.55
C THR A 167 -4.39 -14.93 -12.05
N ALA A 168 -5.48 -15.46 -11.50
CA ALA A 168 -5.61 -15.80 -10.09
C ALA A 168 -4.58 -16.86 -9.65
N ILE A 169 -4.35 -17.90 -10.49
CA ILE A 169 -3.30 -18.90 -10.26
C ILE A 169 -1.91 -18.24 -10.21
N SER A 170 -1.60 -17.36 -11.17
CA SER A 170 -0.32 -16.65 -11.21
C SER A 170 -0.11 -15.76 -9.98
N LEU A 171 -1.13 -15.03 -9.55
CA LEU A 171 -1.09 -14.20 -8.33
C LEU A 171 -0.87 -15.04 -7.08
N MET A 172 -1.59 -16.15 -6.96
CA MET A 172 -1.43 -17.09 -5.85
C MET A 172 0.00 -17.64 -5.78
N TYR A 173 0.53 -18.16 -6.90
CA TYR A 173 1.89 -18.67 -6.92
C TYR A 173 2.93 -17.58 -6.66
N THR A 174 2.74 -16.39 -7.22
CA THR A 174 3.62 -15.24 -6.96
C THR A 174 3.65 -14.90 -5.47
N ARG A 175 2.50 -14.89 -4.79
CA ARG A 175 2.40 -14.64 -3.35
C ARG A 175 3.12 -15.73 -2.56
N GLU A 176 2.87 -17.00 -2.85
CA GLU A 176 3.51 -18.11 -2.13
C GLU A 176 5.02 -18.16 -2.37
N ILE A 177 5.48 -17.88 -3.59
CA ILE A 177 6.91 -17.76 -3.91
C ILE A 177 7.52 -16.61 -3.10
N LYS A 178 6.89 -15.42 -3.06
CA LYS A 178 7.38 -14.29 -2.24
C LYS A 178 7.45 -14.65 -0.76
N ARG A 179 6.43 -15.36 -0.24
CA ARG A 179 6.41 -15.84 1.15
C ARG A 179 7.58 -16.78 1.44
N ILE A 180 7.79 -17.78 0.57
CA ILE A 180 8.89 -18.72 0.67
C ILE A 180 10.23 -17.99 0.58
N MET A 181 10.41 -17.09 -0.38
CA MET A 181 11.65 -16.31 -0.51
C MET A 181 11.94 -15.47 0.74
N ALA A 182 10.93 -14.80 1.30
CA ALA A 182 11.10 -14.03 2.54
C ALA A 182 11.50 -14.92 3.72
N GLU A 183 10.91 -16.11 3.82
CA GLU A 183 11.28 -17.12 4.82
C GLU A 183 12.74 -17.59 4.62
N GLN A 184 13.14 -17.89 3.39
CA GLN A 184 14.51 -18.29 3.06
C GLN A 184 15.55 -17.19 3.34
N LEU A 185 15.20 -15.91 3.20
CA LEU A 185 16.10 -14.79 3.53
C LEU A 185 16.41 -14.72 5.03
N VAL A 186 15.43 -15.04 5.89
CA VAL A 186 15.59 -14.96 7.35
C VAL A 186 16.11 -16.28 7.93
N ASN A 187 15.61 -17.39 7.41
CA ASN A 187 15.90 -18.74 7.87
C ASN A 187 16.03 -19.70 6.67
N PRO A 188 17.19 -19.72 6.00
CA PRO A 188 17.45 -20.64 4.90
C PRO A 188 17.24 -22.11 5.29
N SER A 189 16.45 -22.86 4.52
CA SER A 189 16.26 -24.29 4.76
C SER A 189 17.48 -25.10 4.31
N PRO A 190 17.70 -26.31 4.85
CA PRO A 190 18.81 -27.17 4.44
C PRO A 190 18.84 -27.45 2.93
N GLU A 191 17.69 -27.59 2.29
CA GLU A 191 17.55 -27.80 0.83
C GLU A 191 18.02 -26.57 0.05
N PHE A 192 17.65 -25.38 0.52
CA PHE A 192 18.05 -24.12 -0.10
C PHE A 192 19.55 -23.86 0.09
N VAL A 193 20.10 -24.19 1.25
CA VAL A 193 21.54 -24.14 1.50
C VAL A 193 22.30 -25.12 0.61
N LYS A 194 21.81 -26.37 0.49
CA LYS A 194 22.38 -27.38 -0.42
C LYS A 194 22.38 -26.92 -1.87
N PHE A 195 21.36 -26.20 -2.32
CA PHE A 195 21.32 -25.65 -3.67
C PHE A 195 22.53 -24.75 -3.98
N PHE A 196 22.89 -23.83 -3.08
CA PHE A 196 24.09 -23.00 -3.24
C PHE A 196 25.37 -23.80 -3.04
N ALA A 197 25.42 -24.63 -1.99
CA ALA A 197 26.60 -25.41 -1.66
C ALA A 197 27.02 -26.35 -2.79
N ALA A 198 26.06 -26.99 -3.47
CA ALA A 198 26.33 -27.91 -4.59
C ALA A 198 26.95 -27.23 -5.81
N GLN A 199 26.75 -25.93 -5.98
CA GLN A 199 27.31 -25.16 -7.10
C GLN A 199 28.72 -24.65 -6.82
N ILE A 200 29.12 -24.60 -5.55
CA ILE A 200 30.38 -23.99 -5.09
C ILE A 200 31.35 -25.08 -4.60
N TYR A 201 30.85 -26.00 -3.78
CA TYR A 201 31.63 -27.05 -3.14
C TYR A 201 31.63 -28.31 -4.02
N LYS A 202 32.81 -28.65 -4.55
CA LYS A 202 32.99 -29.73 -5.54
C LYS A 202 33.07 -31.13 -4.93
N ASP A 203 33.31 -31.22 -3.63
CA ASP A 203 33.35 -32.49 -2.91
C ASP A 203 31.97 -32.91 -2.43
N ARG A 204 31.87 -34.14 -1.91
CA ARG A 204 30.62 -34.68 -1.38
C ARG A 204 30.09 -33.80 -0.24
N LEU A 205 28.87 -33.28 -0.41
CA LEU A 205 28.15 -32.51 0.60
C LEU A 205 27.75 -33.41 1.78
N LYS A 206 28.56 -33.40 2.84
CA LYS A 206 28.22 -33.95 4.16
C LYS A 206 27.43 -32.93 4.97
N GLN A 207 26.69 -33.37 5.99
CA GLN A 207 25.89 -32.48 6.83
C GLN A 207 26.73 -31.34 7.45
N SER A 208 27.94 -31.65 7.92
CA SER A 208 28.86 -30.63 8.46
C SER A 208 29.21 -29.51 7.47
N VAL A 209 29.24 -29.82 6.17
CA VAL A 209 29.47 -28.81 5.12
C VAL A 209 28.20 -27.99 4.90
N VAL A 210 27.02 -28.63 4.91
CA VAL A 210 25.74 -27.93 4.82
C VAL A 210 25.57 -26.97 6.00
N ASP A 211 25.90 -27.38 7.22
CA ASP A 211 25.81 -26.56 8.42
C ASP A 211 26.75 -25.33 8.33
N MET A 212 27.98 -25.53 7.84
CA MET A 212 28.91 -24.43 7.57
C MET A 212 28.37 -23.46 6.52
N PHE A 213 27.76 -23.97 5.44
CA PHE A 213 27.18 -23.14 4.40
C PHE A 213 25.91 -22.42 4.85
N ALA A 214 25.20 -22.88 5.88
CA ALA A 214 23.95 -22.26 6.33
C ALA A 214 24.16 -20.82 6.78
N ASP A 215 25.17 -20.58 7.64
CA ASP A 215 25.52 -19.24 8.10
C ASP A 215 26.03 -18.36 6.97
N ILE A 216 26.85 -18.92 6.08
CA ILE A 216 27.40 -18.21 4.91
C ILE A 216 26.28 -17.79 3.95
N VAL A 217 25.34 -18.68 3.64
CA VAL A 217 24.19 -18.38 2.77
C VAL A 217 23.34 -17.29 3.39
N LYS A 218 23.05 -17.38 4.68
CA LYS A 218 22.24 -16.37 5.40
C LYS A 218 22.90 -14.99 5.38
N SER A 219 24.18 -14.90 5.73
CA SER A 219 24.91 -13.62 5.75
C SER A 219 25.06 -13.06 4.33
N SER A 220 25.42 -13.89 3.36
CA SER A 220 25.59 -13.48 1.95
C SER A 220 24.30 -12.99 1.32
N LEU A 221 23.16 -13.62 1.61
CA LEU A 221 21.86 -13.13 1.13
C LEU A 221 21.51 -11.76 1.71
N SER A 222 21.75 -11.58 3.02
CA SER A 222 21.50 -10.30 3.70
C SER A 222 22.38 -9.18 3.14
N GLU A 223 23.66 -9.48 2.93
CA GLU A 223 24.63 -8.55 2.33
C GLU A 223 24.29 -8.24 0.88
N PHE A 224 23.96 -9.24 0.07
CA PHE A 224 23.54 -9.05 -1.33
C PHE A 224 22.31 -8.15 -1.46
N ILE A 225 21.30 -8.33 -0.61
CA ILE A 225 20.12 -7.45 -0.61
C ILE A 225 20.51 -6.02 -0.23
N LYS A 226 21.38 -5.86 0.78
CA LYS A 226 21.89 -4.54 1.18
C LYS A 226 22.63 -3.87 0.02
N GLU A 227 23.52 -4.58 -0.66
CA GLU A 227 24.23 -4.09 -1.84
C GLU A 227 23.29 -3.72 -2.99
N ARG A 228 22.26 -4.52 -3.26
CA ARG A 228 21.28 -4.21 -4.32
C ARG A 228 20.45 -2.97 -4.01
N ILE A 229 20.06 -2.78 -2.76
CA ILE A 229 19.39 -1.55 -2.33
C ILE A 229 20.34 -0.37 -2.53
N THR A 230 21.57 -0.43 -2.01
CA THR A 230 22.57 0.64 -2.16
C THR A 230 22.90 0.93 -3.62
N GLY A 231 23.07 -0.09 -4.47
CA GLY A 231 23.38 0.07 -5.89
C GLY A 231 22.22 0.64 -6.71
N THR A 232 20.98 0.24 -6.40
CA THR A 232 19.78 0.82 -7.01
C THR A 232 19.66 2.30 -6.63
N LEU A 233 19.92 2.63 -5.36
CA LEU A 233 19.95 4.00 -4.86
C LEU A 233 21.03 4.85 -5.57
N GLN A 234 22.26 4.34 -5.72
CA GLN A 234 23.33 5.02 -6.46
C GLN A 234 23.00 5.24 -7.95
N THR A 235 22.30 4.30 -8.57
CA THR A 235 21.88 4.40 -9.97
C THR A 235 20.79 5.46 -10.16
N ALA A 236 19.82 5.50 -9.26
CA ALA A 236 18.79 6.53 -9.24
C ALA A 236 19.38 7.93 -9.01
N LEU A 237 20.39 8.06 -8.13
CA LEU A 237 21.12 9.31 -7.89
C LEU A 237 21.87 9.80 -9.13
N LYS A 238 22.57 8.91 -9.86
CA LYS A 238 23.28 9.28 -11.09
C LYS A 238 22.34 9.67 -12.23
N ALA A 239 21.13 9.12 -12.28
CA ALA A 239 20.11 9.50 -13.26
C ALA A 239 19.55 10.92 -13.01
N GLU A 240 19.50 11.37 -11.74
CA GLU A 240 19.12 12.75 -11.38
C GLU A 240 20.21 13.78 -11.79
N ASP A 241 21.50 13.43 -11.72
CA ASP A 241 22.63 14.29 -12.12
C ASP A 241 22.71 14.51 -13.64
N VAL A 242 22.32 13.52 -14.47
CA VAL A 242 22.39 13.64 -15.94
C VAL A 242 21.17 14.36 -16.52
N ALA A 243 20.05 14.42 -15.79
CA ALA A 243 18.83 15.11 -16.22
C ALA A 243 18.82 16.61 -15.87
N SER A 244 19.87 17.14 -15.23
CA SER A 244 19.95 18.54 -14.82
C SER A 244 21.16 19.25 -15.42
N THR A 245 21.04 19.69 -16.69
CA THR A 245 21.53 20.99 -17.22
C THR A 245 21.07 21.15 -18.68
N PRO A 246 20.81 22.39 -19.19
CA PRO A 246 21.41 23.65 -18.77
C PRO A 246 20.44 24.83 -18.54
N SER A 247 20.75 25.70 -17.57
CA SER A 247 20.83 27.17 -17.77
C SER A 247 21.11 27.97 -16.50
N SER A 248 21.87 29.04 -16.74
CA SER A 248 22.00 30.30 -16.00
C SER A 248 23.01 30.36 -14.86
N ALA A 249 24.11 31.04 -15.21
CA ALA A 249 25.14 31.55 -14.33
C ALA A 249 24.60 32.47 -13.23
N SER A 250 25.15 32.32 -12.02
CA SER A 250 25.36 33.43 -11.09
C SER A 250 26.59 33.15 -10.20
N ASN A 251 27.30 34.23 -9.88
CA ASN A 251 28.64 34.28 -9.31
C ASN A 251 28.73 33.87 -7.81
N GLY A 252 29.79 33.11 -7.49
CA GLY A 252 30.72 33.29 -6.36
C GLY A 252 30.24 33.41 -4.90
N ALA A 253 30.58 32.39 -4.08
CA ALA A 253 31.00 32.51 -2.67
C ALA A 253 31.71 31.20 -2.21
N PRO A 254 32.65 31.25 -1.25
CA PRO A 254 33.68 30.22 -1.04
C PRO A 254 33.20 28.98 -0.28
N SER A 255 33.90 27.86 -0.47
CA SER A 255 33.65 26.56 0.17
C SER A 255 33.87 26.62 1.68
N ASP A 256 32.81 26.89 2.43
CA ASP A 256 32.74 26.70 3.88
C ASP A 256 32.65 25.19 4.12
N GLY A 257 33.63 24.57 4.81
CA GLY A 257 33.93 23.13 4.86
C GLY A 257 32.83 22.18 5.40
N ILE A 258 31.63 22.25 4.82
CA ILE A 258 30.48 21.39 5.00
C ILE A 258 30.68 20.23 4.03
N VAL A 259 31.01 19.06 4.57
CA VAL A 259 31.14 17.83 3.81
C VAL A 259 29.98 16.94 4.20
N THR A 260 29.03 16.77 3.28
CA THR A 260 27.94 15.82 3.46
C THR A 260 28.52 14.43 3.56
N THR A 261 28.38 13.80 4.72
CA THR A 261 28.95 12.47 4.96
C THR A 261 28.15 11.41 4.21
N GLU A 262 28.80 10.30 3.85
CA GLU A 262 28.14 9.15 3.22
C GLU A 262 26.99 8.63 4.10
N GLU A 263 27.16 8.69 5.42
CA GLU A 263 26.15 8.28 6.39
C GLU A 263 24.93 9.23 6.44
N GLU A 264 25.13 10.55 6.30
CA GLU A 264 24.03 11.51 6.17
C GLU A 264 23.28 11.35 4.85
N LEU A 265 23.99 11.01 3.78
CA LEU A 265 23.38 10.70 2.49
C LEU A 265 22.55 9.41 2.56
N GLU A 266 23.07 8.35 3.16
CA GLU A 266 22.32 7.10 3.39
C GLU A 266 21.08 7.35 4.26
N GLY A 267 21.21 8.13 5.34
CA GLY A 267 20.06 8.52 6.17
C GLY A 267 19.03 9.34 5.41
N PHE A 268 19.47 10.28 4.57
CA PHE A 268 18.59 11.05 3.69
C PHE A 268 17.80 10.16 2.74
N LEU A 269 18.45 9.17 2.14
CA LEU A 269 17.80 8.23 1.23
C LEU A 269 16.77 7.35 1.93
N ILE A 270 17.06 6.88 3.15
CA ILE A 270 16.09 6.13 3.96
C ILE A 270 14.85 6.99 4.23
N VAL A 271 15.03 8.26 4.61
CA VAL A 271 13.91 9.19 4.81
C VAL A 271 13.18 9.44 3.48
N LYS A 272 13.89 9.68 2.37
CA LYS A 272 13.28 9.89 1.03
C LYS A 272 12.46 8.66 0.60
N ALA A 273 12.95 7.45 0.86
CA ALA A 273 12.24 6.20 0.56
C ALA A 273 10.97 6.04 1.41
N ILE A 274 11.05 6.27 2.73
CA ILE A 274 9.89 6.25 3.62
C ILE A 274 8.82 7.25 3.17
N LEU A 275 9.24 8.45 2.76
CA LEU A 275 8.31 9.51 2.36
C LEU A 275 7.73 9.30 0.96
N SER A 276 8.36 8.50 0.10
CA SER A 276 7.88 8.23 -1.27
C SER A 276 6.46 7.66 -1.35
N GLU A 277 5.98 7.05 -0.26
CA GLU A 277 4.61 6.55 -0.14
C GLU A 277 3.55 7.66 -0.03
N VAL A 278 3.94 8.88 0.35
CA VAL A 278 3.01 9.99 0.66
C VAL A 278 3.33 11.29 -0.06
N ILE A 279 4.52 11.44 -0.62
CA ILE A 279 4.95 12.64 -1.35
C ILE A 279 5.90 12.25 -2.48
N GLU A 280 5.87 13.01 -3.58
CA GLU A 280 6.82 12.79 -4.67
C GLU A 280 8.28 12.94 -4.19
N PRO A 281 9.16 11.96 -4.45
CA PRO A 281 10.54 11.98 -3.96
C PRO A 281 11.32 13.25 -4.34
N LYS A 282 11.05 13.83 -5.52
CA LYS A 282 11.69 15.05 -6.01
C LYS A 282 11.48 16.28 -5.12
N ARG A 283 10.41 16.26 -4.31
CA ARG A 283 10.06 17.33 -3.38
C ARG A 283 10.83 17.22 -2.06
N VAL A 284 11.49 16.11 -1.77
CA VAL A 284 12.26 15.90 -0.55
C VAL A 284 13.73 16.17 -0.85
N GLN A 285 14.27 17.24 -0.27
CA GLN A 285 15.61 17.75 -0.57
C GLN A 285 16.50 17.78 0.66
N LEU A 286 17.77 17.48 0.46
CA LEU A 286 18.80 17.55 1.50
C LEU A 286 19.41 18.96 1.52
N LYS A 287 19.53 19.53 2.71
CA LYS A 287 20.31 20.75 2.97
C LYS A 287 21.24 20.50 4.13
N ASP A 288 22.52 20.43 3.82
CA ASP A 288 23.53 20.15 4.82
C ASP A 288 23.95 21.41 5.62
N THR A 289 24.32 21.21 6.88
CA THR A 289 24.81 22.26 7.78
C THR A 289 25.93 21.71 8.66
N LYS A 290 26.76 22.60 9.24
CA LYS A 290 27.90 22.20 10.10
C LYS A 290 27.53 21.29 11.29
N SER A 291 26.27 21.24 11.70
CA SER A 291 25.84 20.50 12.91
C SER A 291 24.83 19.39 12.63
N TYR A 292 24.21 19.38 11.45
CA TYR A 292 23.20 18.39 11.05
C TYR A 292 22.91 18.47 9.54
N ALA A 293 22.48 17.36 8.97
CA ALA A 293 21.87 17.31 7.65
C ALA A 293 20.35 17.52 7.76
N GLY A 294 19.84 18.62 7.17
CA GLY A 294 18.41 18.96 7.17
C GLY A 294 17.69 18.34 5.98
N ILE A 295 16.53 17.73 6.21
CA ILE A 295 15.67 17.19 5.14
C ILE A 295 14.44 18.08 5.03
N LEU A 296 14.25 18.66 3.85
CA LEU A 296 13.29 19.73 3.58
C LEU A 296 12.26 19.30 2.54
N LEU A 297 11.04 19.80 2.68
CA LEU A 297 10.03 19.73 1.62
C LEU A 297 10.17 20.96 0.71
N ASP A 298 10.20 20.74 -0.61
CA ASP A 298 10.36 21.74 -1.67
C ASP A 298 11.61 22.63 -1.53
N GLY A 299 12.66 22.12 -0.88
CA GLY A 299 13.87 22.91 -0.58
C GLY A 299 13.65 24.05 0.41
N ASN A 300 12.47 24.15 1.02
CA ASN A 300 12.09 25.26 1.86
C ASN A 300 12.48 25.00 3.33
N THR A 301 13.32 25.87 3.90
CA THR A 301 13.76 25.76 5.30
C THR A 301 12.63 25.85 6.31
N TRP A 302 11.54 26.55 5.99
CA TRP A 302 10.33 26.61 6.82
C TRP A 302 9.52 25.31 6.79
N LYS A 303 9.74 24.48 5.76
CA LYS A 303 9.18 23.15 5.62
C LYS A 303 10.22 22.07 5.93
N THR A 304 10.94 22.22 7.05
CA THR A 304 11.86 21.17 7.53
C THR A 304 11.07 19.95 8.01
N ILE A 305 11.34 18.81 7.39
CA ILE A 305 10.74 17.50 7.68
C ILE A 305 11.44 16.90 8.90
N CYS A 306 12.76 16.75 8.85
CA CYS A 306 13.58 16.27 9.96
C CYS A 306 15.02 16.76 9.85
N ARG A 307 15.83 16.48 10.89
CA ARG A 307 17.27 16.71 10.89
C ARG A 307 18.01 15.45 11.31
N LEU A 308 19.07 15.12 10.58
CA LEU A 308 19.95 14.00 10.88
C LEU A 308 21.18 14.52 11.62
N ARG A 309 21.45 13.98 12.82
CA ARG A 309 22.59 14.35 13.66
C ARG A 309 23.47 13.14 13.86
N PHE A 310 24.39 12.92 12.92
CA PHE A 310 25.27 11.74 12.89
C PHE A 310 26.72 12.05 13.28
N ASN A 311 27.01 13.30 13.65
CA ASN A 311 28.35 13.78 14.01
C ASN A 311 28.87 13.26 15.36
N SER A 312 28.07 12.50 16.12
CA SER A 312 28.41 11.96 17.44
C SER A 312 28.24 10.44 17.50
N LYS A 313 28.91 9.79 18.46
CA LYS A 313 28.83 8.33 18.69
C LYS A 313 27.40 7.83 18.86
N GLN A 314 26.57 8.59 19.57
CA GLN A 314 25.11 8.40 19.59
C GLN A 314 24.50 9.21 18.46
N LYS A 315 23.70 8.57 17.63
CA LYS A 315 23.03 9.19 16.49
C LYS A 315 21.63 9.61 16.87
N TYR A 316 21.16 10.69 16.27
CA TYR A 316 19.80 11.18 16.48
C TYR A 316 19.11 11.58 15.18
N VAL A 317 17.80 11.37 15.15
CA VAL A 317 16.89 11.96 14.16
C VAL A 317 15.99 12.93 14.91
N SER A 318 15.99 14.19 14.51
CA SER A 318 15.17 15.21 15.14
C SER A 318 13.93 15.50 14.31
N LEU A 319 12.77 15.46 14.95
CA LEU A 319 11.46 15.77 14.40
C LEU A 319 10.88 17.01 15.09
N PHE A 320 9.82 17.56 14.51
CA PHE A 320 9.17 18.76 15.04
C PHE A 320 7.75 18.44 15.50
N SER A 321 7.43 18.78 16.74
CA SER A 321 6.07 18.68 17.29
C SER A 321 5.14 19.73 16.67
N GLU A 322 3.85 19.66 17.02
CA GLU A 322 2.83 20.62 16.56
C GLU A 322 3.15 22.06 16.95
N ASP A 323 3.75 22.27 18.13
CA ASP A 323 4.22 23.58 18.62
C ASP A 323 5.54 24.05 17.98
N LYS A 324 6.00 23.39 16.89
CA LYS A 324 7.31 23.60 16.25
C LYS A 324 8.51 23.34 17.16
N LYS A 325 8.33 22.68 18.31
CA LYS A 325 9.43 22.28 19.19
C LYS A 325 10.15 21.08 18.59
N GLU A 326 11.47 21.13 18.58
CA GLU A 326 12.31 20.06 18.09
C GLU A 326 12.49 18.98 19.15
N VAL A 327 12.22 17.72 18.78
CA VAL A 327 12.37 16.53 19.63
C VAL A 327 13.37 15.59 18.94
N SER A 328 14.40 15.15 19.67
CA SER A 328 15.46 14.30 19.11
C SER A 328 15.30 12.85 19.59
N TYR A 329 15.26 11.92 18.63
CA TYR A 329 15.09 10.50 18.86
C TYR A 329 16.45 9.79 18.66
N PRO A 330 16.97 9.09 19.69
CA PRO A 330 18.21 8.34 19.53
C PRO A 330 17.99 7.14 18.60
N ILE A 331 18.96 6.90 17.71
CA ILE A 331 19.02 5.69 16.87
C ILE A 331 20.36 4.98 17.07
N ASP A 332 20.33 3.65 17.15
CA ASP A 332 21.54 2.84 17.31
C ASP A 332 22.30 2.67 15.98
N ASN A 333 21.56 2.67 14.87
CA ASN A 333 22.07 2.62 13.50
C ASN A 333 21.01 3.20 12.53
N LEU A 334 21.34 3.34 11.25
CA LEU A 334 20.46 3.95 10.25
C LEU A 334 19.11 3.25 10.08
N ASN A 335 19.01 1.93 10.33
CA ASN A 335 17.72 1.23 10.29
C ASN A 335 16.76 1.71 11.40
N GLY A 336 17.27 2.36 12.45
CA GLY A 336 16.45 3.02 13.46
C GLY A 336 15.51 4.08 12.88
N ILE A 337 15.83 4.67 11.73
CA ILE A 337 14.99 5.65 11.04
C ILE A 337 13.62 5.06 10.66
N TYR A 338 13.54 3.76 10.31
CA TYR A 338 12.27 3.10 9.96
C TYR A 338 11.27 3.08 11.13
N LYS A 339 11.74 3.11 12.38
CA LYS A 339 10.86 3.19 13.56
C LYS A 339 10.14 4.53 13.66
N LEU A 340 10.61 5.55 12.95
CA LEU A 340 10.03 6.90 12.90
C LEU A 340 9.22 7.14 11.62
N ALA A 341 8.92 6.09 10.85
CA ALA A 341 8.32 6.20 9.54
C ALA A 341 6.95 6.88 9.57
N SER A 342 6.11 6.53 10.56
CA SER A 342 4.77 7.12 10.73
C SER A 342 4.85 8.61 11.03
N GLU A 343 5.75 9.03 11.92
CA GLU A 343 5.96 10.42 12.30
C GLU A 343 6.52 11.26 11.15
N LEU A 344 7.47 10.71 10.39
CA LEU A 344 8.02 11.35 9.18
C LEU A 344 6.92 11.58 8.12
N LYS A 345 6.10 10.57 7.84
CA LYS A 345 4.98 10.66 6.91
C LYS A 345 3.94 11.69 7.38
N ASN A 346 3.55 11.63 8.64
CA ASN A 346 2.60 12.61 9.23
C ASN A 346 3.13 14.04 9.14
N ARG A 347 4.43 14.24 9.39
CA ARG A 347 5.08 15.55 9.31
C ARG A 347 5.05 16.11 7.90
N VAL A 348 5.41 15.32 6.89
CA VAL A 348 5.46 15.82 5.50
C VAL A 348 4.05 16.17 4.98
N VAL A 349 3.04 15.35 5.31
CA VAL A 349 1.64 15.60 4.93
C VAL A 349 1.14 16.92 5.54
N ARG A 350 1.51 17.23 6.79
CA ARG A 350 1.16 18.52 7.43
C ARG A 350 1.84 19.70 6.75
N LEU A 351 3.12 19.56 6.39
CA LEU A 351 3.89 20.61 5.70
C LEU A 351 3.39 20.88 4.27
N ASP A 352 2.84 19.86 3.62
CA ASP A 352 2.27 19.98 2.28
C ASP A 352 0.91 20.72 2.30
N LYS A 353 0.09 20.47 3.32
CA LYS A 353 -1.22 21.13 3.51
C LYS A 353 -1.15 22.57 4.06
N GLY A 354 0.04 23.05 4.45
CA GLY A 354 0.22 24.25 5.28
C GLY A 354 0.19 25.62 4.59
N ASN A 355 -0.35 25.78 3.37
CA ASN A 355 -0.40 27.06 2.64
C ASN A 355 -1.84 27.61 2.44
N VAL A 356 -2.67 27.57 3.50
CA VAL A 356 -3.82 28.49 3.59
C VAL A 356 -3.45 29.53 4.64
N THR A 357 -2.89 30.65 4.19
CA THR A 357 -2.84 31.87 5.00
C THR A 357 -4.27 32.28 5.31
N THR A 358 -4.60 32.28 6.60
CA THR A 358 -5.77 32.97 7.14
C THR A 358 -5.61 34.44 6.80
N GLU A 359 -6.27 34.91 5.73
CA GLU A 359 -6.56 36.33 5.59
C GLU A 359 -7.50 36.70 6.74
N ILE A 360 -6.92 37.29 7.78
CA ILE A 360 -7.68 38.10 8.72
C ILE A 360 -8.12 39.31 7.90
N VAL A 361 -9.33 39.23 7.35
CA VAL A 361 -10.06 40.41 6.91
C VAL A 361 -10.27 41.23 8.17
N ALA A 362 -9.44 42.25 8.35
CA ALA A 362 -9.72 43.35 9.25
C ALA A 362 -11.03 43.97 8.75
N THR A 363 -12.12 43.73 9.49
CA THR A 363 -13.34 44.50 9.33
C THR A 363 -13.02 45.92 9.79
N ASP A 364 -12.97 46.80 8.80
CA ASP A 364 -12.86 48.24 8.95
C ASP A 364 -14.03 48.77 9.80
N ASP A 365 -13.69 49.64 10.73
CA ASP A 365 -14.62 50.44 11.52
C ASP A 365 -15.46 51.31 10.57
N GLY A 366 -16.78 51.24 10.65
CA GLY A 366 -17.62 52.12 9.84
C GLY A 366 -19.11 51.88 9.92
N GLY A 367 -19.72 52.28 11.04
CA GLY A 367 -20.93 53.10 11.06
C GLY A 367 -22.25 52.56 10.49
N ASN A 368 -23.24 52.50 11.40
CA ASN A 368 -24.61 53.02 11.23
C ASN A 368 -25.51 52.53 10.08
N GLU A 369 -26.59 51.84 10.46
CA GLU A 369 -28.02 52.27 10.44
C GLU A 369 -28.88 51.01 10.68
N GLU A 370 -29.70 50.96 11.74
CA GLU A 370 -31.14 51.25 11.71
C GLU A 370 -31.91 50.49 10.60
N VAL A 371 -33.10 49.90 10.74
CA VAL A 371 -34.10 49.60 11.78
C VAL A 371 -35.27 48.99 10.97
N LEU A 372 -36.01 47.99 11.49
CA LEU A 372 -37.38 47.55 11.07
C LEU A 372 -37.54 47.00 9.62
N VAL A 373 -38.20 45.88 9.31
CA VAL A 373 -39.32 45.09 9.87
C VAL A 373 -39.07 43.62 9.55
#